data_AF-A0A7U9XJ50-F1
#
_entry.id   AF-A0A7U9XJ50-F1
#
_cell.length_a   1.000
_cell.length_b   1.000
_cell.length_c   1.000
_cell.angle_alpha   90.00
_cell.angle_beta   90.00
_cell.angle_gamma   90.00
#
_symmetry.space_group_name_H-M   'P 1'
#
loop_
_entity.id
_entity.type
_entity.pdbx_description
1 polymer ?
#
loop_
_entity_poly.entity_id
_entity_poly.type
_entity_poly.pdbx_seq_one_letter_code
_entity_poly.pdbx_strand_id
1 'polypeptide(L)'
;MEYGIANYEYRDVWEDVTLPDIEVMGGVKKEAPYETQLYIPLRLEGKEEILVLLREGETVEVKTDLKERIDAPVKKGENAGKVRYLLDGREIASFAVVTDQSVEKRDLRWAVEWILHLMLMQGGTEAFMTP
;
A
#
# COMPACT_ATOMS: atom_id res chain seq x y z
N MET A 1 29.20 41.91 2.33
CA MET A 1 29.10 40.47 1.97
C MET A 1 27.63 40.17 1.81
N GLU A 2 27.07 40.36 0.62
CA GLU A 2 25.63 40.19 0.36
C GLU A 2 25.44 39.85 -1.13
N TYR A 3 25.91 38.67 -1.51
CA TYR A 3 25.66 38.11 -2.84
C TYR A 3 25.31 36.64 -2.61
N GLY A 4 24.02 36.29 -2.70
CA GLY A 4 23.63 34.88 -2.64
C GLY A 4 22.14 34.54 -2.58
N ILE A 5 21.24 35.45 -2.19
CA ILE A 5 19.86 35.07 -1.82
C ILE A 5 18.77 35.78 -2.64
N ALA A 6 19.10 36.41 -3.77
CA ALA A 6 18.15 37.28 -4.45
C ALA A 6 17.01 36.55 -5.20
N ASN A 7 17.05 35.22 -5.38
CA ASN A 7 16.06 34.51 -6.22
C ASN A 7 15.72 33.08 -5.75
N TYR A 8 15.85 32.77 -4.46
CA TYR A 8 15.42 31.47 -3.94
C TYR A 8 14.19 31.65 -3.05
N GLU A 9 13.10 30.97 -3.41
CA GLU A 9 11.88 30.95 -2.61
C GLU A 9 11.65 29.55 -2.05
N TYR A 10 11.20 29.46 -0.80
CA TYR A 10 10.65 28.22 -0.27
C TYR A 10 9.30 27.98 -0.94
N ARG A 11 9.20 26.89 -1.68
CA ARG A 11 7.95 26.45 -2.31
C ARG A 11 7.64 25.04 -1.82
N ASP A 12 6.37 24.80 -1.57
CA ASP A 12 5.88 23.45 -1.35
C ASP A 12 5.73 22.78 -2.72
N VAL A 13 6.46 21.69 -2.90
CA VAL A 13 6.45 20.88 -4.13
C VAL A 13 5.72 19.56 -3.93
N TRP A 14 5.03 19.40 -2.80
CA TRP A 14 4.19 18.24 -2.57
C TRP A 14 3.06 18.18 -3.60
N GLU A 15 2.95 17.02 -4.26
CA GLU A 15 1.83 16.70 -5.11
C GLU A 15 1.06 15.51 -4.51
N ASP A 16 -0.27 15.59 -4.54
CA ASP A 16 -1.13 14.50 -4.08
C ASP A 16 -1.08 13.36 -5.11
N VAL A 17 -0.20 12.40 -4.86
CA VAL A 17 -0.01 11.25 -5.76
C VAL A 17 -1.13 10.24 -5.51
N THR A 18 -2.05 10.14 -6.47
CA THR A 18 -3.04 9.06 -6.46
C THR A 18 -2.36 7.72 -6.72
N LEU A 19 -2.33 6.86 -5.70
CA LEU A 19 -1.75 5.52 -5.79
C LEU A 19 -2.81 4.53 -6.29
N PRO A 20 -2.49 3.69 -7.29
CA PRO A 20 -3.37 2.59 -7.67
C PRO A 20 -3.36 1.48 -6.61
N ASP A 21 -4.43 0.69 -6.58
CA ASP A 21 -4.49 -0.53 -5.77
C ASP A 21 -3.48 -1.57 -6.30
N ILE A 22 -2.86 -2.32 -5.40
CA ILE A 22 -1.88 -3.36 -5.76
C ILE A 22 -2.50 -4.76 -5.74
N GLU A 23 -2.13 -5.58 -6.72
CA GLU A 23 -2.53 -6.99 -6.80
C GLU A 23 -1.71 -7.83 -5.81
N VAL A 24 -2.41 -8.53 -4.92
CA VAL A 24 -1.86 -9.50 -3.98
C VAL A 24 -2.19 -10.92 -4.43
N MET A 25 -1.14 -11.66 -4.81
CA MET A 25 -1.22 -13.03 -5.29
C MET A 25 -1.31 -14.03 -4.14
N GLY A 26 -2.26 -14.96 -4.21
CA GLY A 26 -2.41 -16.04 -3.21
C GLY A 26 -2.92 -15.59 -1.85
N GLY A 27 -3.44 -14.38 -1.77
CA GLY A 27 -4.10 -13.82 -0.61
C GLY A 27 -5.49 -14.41 -0.37
N VAL A 28 -5.88 -14.56 0.88
CA VAL A 28 -7.24 -14.94 1.27
C VAL A 28 -7.84 -13.85 2.16
N LYS A 29 -9.05 -13.39 1.81
CA LYS A 29 -9.91 -12.63 2.72
C LYS A 29 -10.86 -13.58 3.42
N LYS A 30 -11.07 -13.37 4.72
CA LYS A 30 -12.01 -14.16 5.52
C LYS A 30 -13.45 -14.03 5.01
N GLU A 31 -13.82 -12.88 4.46
CA GLU A 31 -15.16 -12.67 3.88
C GLU A 31 -15.33 -13.37 2.52
N ALA A 32 -14.24 -13.53 1.75
CA ALA A 32 -14.28 -14.04 0.38
C ALA A 32 -13.18 -15.10 0.14
N PRO A 33 -13.32 -16.32 0.69
CA PRO A 33 -12.29 -17.35 0.64
C PRO A 33 -12.07 -17.99 -0.75
N TYR A 34 -12.93 -17.67 -1.71
CA TYR A 34 -12.84 -18.14 -3.09
C TYR A 34 -12.12 -17.16 -4.03
N GLU A 35 -11.86 -15.92 -3.58
CA GLU A 35 -11.12 -14.96 -4.37
C GLU A 35 -9.67 -15.41 -4.54
N THR A 36 -9.19 -15.36 -5.78
CA THR A 36 -7.80 -15.73 -6.16
C THR A 36 -6.93 -14.49 -6.39
N GLN A 37 -7.57 -13.38 -6.77
CA GLN A 37 -6.94 -12.08 -6.98
C GLN A 37 -7.50 -11.11 -5.96
N LEU A 38 -6.60 -10.49 -5.21
CA LEU A 38 -6.97 -9.54 -4.19
C LEU A 38 -6.33 -8.20 -4.49
N TYR A 39 -7.12 -7.13 -4.46
CA TYR A 39 -6.60 -5.77 -4.58
C TYR A 39 -6.67 -5.09 -3.23
N ILE A 40 -5.57 -4.46 -2.83
CA ILE A 40 -5.53 -3.66 -1.60
C ILE A 40 -5.07 -2.24 -1.90
N PRO A 41 -5.67 -1.24 -1.23
CA PRO A 41 -5.25 0.13 -1.38
C PRO A 41 -3.85 0.36 -0.79
N LEU A 42 -3.11 1.21 -1.47
CA LEU A 42 -1.81 1.68 -1.03
C LEU A 42 -1.92 3.04 -0.34
N ARG A 43 -0.98 3.30 0.56
CA ARG A 43 -0.88 4.54 1.31
C ARG A 43 0.57 5.03 1.30
N LEU A 44 0.76 6.34 1.15
CA LEU A 44 2.06 6.97 1.38
C LEU A 44 2.35 7.05 2.88
N GLU A 45 3.53 6.58 3.27
CA GLU A 45 4.07 6.72 4.61
C GLU A 45 5.02 7.91 4.64
N GLY A 46 4.60 8.98 5.32
CA GLY A 46 5.40 10.19 5.51
C GLY A 46 4.54 11.44 5.68
N LYS A 47 5.21 12.60 5.67
CA LYS A 47 4.56 13.90 5.74
C LYS A 47 4.22 14.41 4.34
N GLU A 48 3.03 14.95 4.18
CA GLU A 48 2.51 15.55 2.95
C GLU A 48 3.01 16.99 2.76
N GLU A 49 4.29 17.25 3.07
CA GLU A 49 4.90 18.58 2.93
C GLU A 49 6.35 18.43 2.46
N ILE A 50 6.72 19.12 1.37
CA ILE A 50 8.11 19.16 0.90
C ILE A 50 8.46 20.60 0.60
N LEU A 51 9.05 21.27 1.60
CA LEU A 51 9.54 22.63 1.46
C LEU A 51 10.95 22.62 0.87
N VAL A 52 11.07 23.07 -0.38
CA VAL A 52 12.34 23.15 -1.10
C VAL A 52 12.63 24.59 -1.47
N LEU A 53 13.89 24.99 -1.33
CA LEU A 53 14.40 26.24 -1.89
C LEU A 53 14.58 26.04 -3.39
N LEU A 54 13.64 26.58 -4.16
CA LEU A 54 13.70 26.57 -5.62
C LEU A 54 14.12 27.94 -6.13
N ARG A 55 14.95 27.93 -7.17
CA ARG A 55 15.21 29.10 -8.00
C ARG A 55 14.12 29.26 -9.05
N GLU A 56 13.91 30.49 -9.51
CA GLU A 56 13.03 30.77 -10.65
C GLU A 56 13.42 29.96 -11.90
N GLY A 57 12.53 29.06 -12.33
CA GLY A 57 12.73 28.17 -13.49
C GLY A 57 13.07 26.72 -13.16
N GLU A 58 13.37 26.38 -11.92
CA GLU A 58 13.58 24.99 -11.49
C GLU A 58 12.23 24.26 -11.35
N THR A 59 12.17 23.01 -11.83
CA THR A 59 10.97 22.15 -11.78
C THR A 59 11.30 20.83 -11.10
N VAL A 60 10.40 20.33 -10.26
CA VAL A 60 10.55 19.03 -9.60
C VAL A 60 9.89 17.95 -10.45
N GLU A 61 10.60 16.85 -10.68
CA GLU A 61 10.07 15.63 -11.28
C GLU A 61 9.62 14.65 -10.20
N VAL A 62 8.37 14.20 -10.27
CA VAL A 62 7.85 13.14 -9.40
C VAL A 62 7.97 11.79 -10.12
N LYS A 63 8.67 10.83 -9.50
CA LYS A 63 8.81 9.45 -9.99
C LYS A 63 8.23 8.46 -9.01
N THR A 64 7.20 7.76 -9.45
CA THR A 64 6.52 6.72 -8.68
C THR A 64 7.02 5.36 -9.09
N ASP A 65 7.59 4.62 -8.15
CA ASP A 65 8.16 3.28 -8.33
C ASP A 65 7.36 2.31 -7.47
N LEU A 66 6.39 1.63 -8.09
CA LEU A 66 5.50 0.68 -7.43
C LEU A 66 5.77 -0.72 -7.95
N LYS A 67 5.67 -1.71 -7.06
CA LYS A 67 5.65 -3.10 -7.48
C LYS A 67 4.36 -3.37 -8.25
N GLU A 68 4.45 -4.12 -9.34
CA GLU A 68 3.26 -4.55 -10.09
C GLU A 68 2.43 -5.55 -9.28
N ARG A 69 3.07 -6.41 -8.48
CA ARG A 69 2.45 -7.50 -7.72
C ARG A 69 3.18 -7.78 -6.41
N ILE A 70 2.45 -8.26 -5.41
CA ILE A 70 2.99 -8.75 -4.14
C ILE A 70 2.44 -10.15 -3.84
N ASP A 71 3.27 -11.06 -3.37
CA ASP A 71 2.84 -12.39 -2.92
C ASP A 71 2.40 -12.36 -1.45
N ALA A 72 1.33 -13.09 -1.12
CA ALA A 72 0.91 -13.27 0.27
C ALA A 72 1.91 -14.13 1.07
N PRO A 73 2.07 -13.90 2.39
CA PRO A 73 1.28 -13.01 3.24
C PRO A 73 1.76 -11.55 3.18
N VAL A 74 0.82 -10.62 3.14
CA VAL A 74 1.09 -9.17 3.15
C VAL A 74 0.62 -8.59 4.48
N LYS A 75 1.47 -7.84 5.18
CA LYS A 75 1.06 -7.15 6.40
C LYS A 75 0.63 -5.72 6.11
N LYS A 76 -0.20 -5.14 6.98
CA LYS A 76 -0.45 -3.69 6.96
C LYS A 76 0.87 -2.97 7.27
N GLY A 77 1.21 -1.95 6.49
CA GLY A 77 2.47 -1.22 6.59
C GLY A 77 3.63 -1.87 5.81
N GLU A 78 3.34 -2.83 4.93
CA GLU A 78 4.37 -3.49 4.14
C GLU A 78 4.75 -2.65 2.91
N ASN A 79 6.04 -2.58 2.60
CA ASN A 79 6.56 -1.73 1.53
C ASN A 79 6.19 -2.28 0.14
N ALA A 80 5.30 -1.55 -0.53
CA ALA A 80 4.82 -1.80 -1.89
C ALA A 80 5.58 -0.98 -2.95
N GLY A 81 6.37 0.01 -2.54
CA GLY A 81 7.14 0.85 -3.45
C GLY A 81 7.62 2.14 -2.79
N LYS A 82 7.95 3.11 -3.62
CA LYS A 82 8.37 4.45 -3.19
C LYS A 82 8.05 5.52 -4.24
N VAL A 83 7.75 6.71 -3.77
CA VAL A 83 7.68 7.92 -4.58
C VAL A 83 8.95 8.73 -4.33
N ARG A 84 9.61 9.17 -5.39
CA ARG A 84 10.84 9.97 -5.36
C ARG A 84 10.59 11.31 -6.02
N TYR A 85 11.02 12.37 -5.35
CA TYR A 85 11.02 13.72 -5.89
C TYR A 85 12.44 14.06 -6.32
N LEU A 86 12.61 14.40 -7.60
CA LEU A 86 13.89 14.72 -8.19
C LEU A 86 13.91 16.18 -8.64
N LEU A 87 14.94 16.91 -8.25
CA LEU A 87 15.22 18.26 -8.73
C LEU A 87 16.47 18.21 -9.61
N ASP A 88 16.34 18.55 -10.89
CA ASP A 88 17.43 18.44 -11.89
C ASP A 88 18.14 17.06 -11.85
N GLY A 89 17.35 15.98 -11.72
CA GLY A 89 17.84 14.61 -11.65
C GLY A 89 18.47 14.20 -10.31
N ARG A 90 18.47 15.05 -9.29
CA ARG A 90 18.91 14.71 -7.92
C ARG A 90 17.72 14.41 -7.03
N GLU A 91 17.73 13.27 -6.34
CA GLU A 91 16.70 12.93 -5.36
C GLU A 91 16.77 13.90 -4.17
N ILE A 92 15.69 14.67 -3.97
CA ILE A 92 15.56 15.64 -2.87
C ILE A 92 14.69 15.10 -1.72
N ALA A 93 13.74 14.22 -2.03
CA ALA A 93 12.88 13.56 -1.05
C ALA A 93 12.42 12.20 -1.57
N SER A 94 12.19 11.27 -0.65
CA SER A 94 11.60 9.97 -0.94
C SER A 94 10.61 9.55 0.13
N PHE A 95 9.49 9.00 -0.32
CA PHE A 95 8.40 8.53 0.52
C PHE A 95 8.14 7.07 0.24
N ALA A 96 8.06 6.26 1.29
CA ALA A 96 7.73 4.85 1.14
C ALA A 96 6.22 4.71 0.88
N VAL A 97 5.86 3.83 -0.05
CA VAL A 97 4.48 3.44 -0.28
C VAL A 97 4.25 2.13 0.44
N VAL A 98 3.29 2.11 1.35
CA VAL A 98 2.95 0.97 2.18
C VAL A 98 1.52 0.50 1.94
N THR A 99 1.26 -0.76 2.26
CA THR A 99 -0.07 -1.36 2.19
C THR A 99 -0.94 -0.91 3.36
N ASP A 100 -2.20 -0.53 3.12
CA ASP A 100 -3.10 -0.13 4.21
C ASP A 100 -3.83 -1.34 4.86
N GLN A 101 -3.81 -2.49 4.19
CA GLN A 101 -4.50 -3.70 4.63
C GLN A 101 -3.54 -4.88 4.77
N SER A 102 -3.88 -5.81 5.67
CA SER A 102 -3.20 -7.09 5.83
C SER A 102 -3.96 -8.21 5.12
N VAL A 103 -3.22 -9.08 4.45
CA VAL A 103 -3.73 -10.21 3.68
C VAL A 103 -2.99 -11.47 4.13
N GLU A 104 -3.75 -12.45 4.62
CA GLU A 104 -3.19 -13.74 4.99
C GLU A 104 -2.94 -14.59 3.75
N LYS A 105 -1.91 -15.44 3.83
CA LYS A 105 -1.64 -16.44 2.79
C LYS A 105 -2.66 -17.57 2.89
N ARG A 106 -3.11 -18.07 1.74
CA ARG A 106 -3.86 -19.32 1.65
C ARG A 106 -2.98 -20.52 2.01
N ASP A 107 -2.74 -20.75 3.29
CA ASP A 107 -2.03 -21.93 3.78
C ASP A 107 -2.98 -23.11 3.98
N LEU A 108 -2.46 -24.34 3.81
CA LEU A 108 -3.25 -25.58 4.00
C LEU A 108 -3.91 -25.66 5.39
N ARG A 109 -3.29 -25.06 6.41
CA ARG A 109 -3.86 -24.95 7.75
C ARG A 109 -5.15 -24.13 7.75
N TRP A 110 -5.15 -23.00 7.05
CA TRP A 110 -6.32 -22.16 6.88
C TRP A 110 -7.46 -22.94 6.18
N ALA A 111 -7.14 -23.72 5.15
CA ALA A 111 -8.13 -24.54 4.45
C ALA A 111 -8.75 -25.63 5.35
N VAL A 112 -7.93 -26.29 6.18
CA VAL A 112 -8.40 -27.31 7.13
C VAL A 112 -9.26 -26.69 8.23
N GLU A 113 -8.84 -25.56 8.80
CA GLU A 113 -9.64 -24.82 9.79
C GLU A 113 -10.99 -24.38 9.23
N TRP A 114 -11.01 -23.88 7.99
CA TRP A 114 -12.25 -23.46 7.33
C TRP A 114 -13.21 -24.63 7.10
N ILE A 115 -12.71 -25.78 6.64
CA ILE A 115 -13.51 -27.01 6.49
C ILE A 115 -14.04 -27.49 7.84
N LEU A 116 -13.21 -27.48 8.89
CA LEU A 116 -13.61 -27.87 10.23
C LEU A 116 -14.69 -26.94 10.80
N HIS A 117 -14.55 -25.63 10.59
CA HIS A 117 -15.54 -24.63 10.98
C HIS A 117 -16.87 -24.82 10.21
N LEU A 118 -16.80 -25.13 8.91
CA LEU A 118 -17.98 -25.45 8.11
C LEU A 118 -18.68 -26.71 8.64
N MET A 119 -17.93 -27.76 8.97
CA MET A 119 -18.50 -28.99 9.56
C MET A 119 -19.11 -28.74 10.94
N LEU A 120 -18.48 -27.91 11.78
CA LEU A 120 -18.98 -27.58 13.11
C LEU A 120 -20.30 -26.78 13.05
N MET A 121 -20.44 -25.87 12.08
CA MET A 121 -21.70 -25.14 11.87
C MET A 121 -22.81 -26.02 11.29
N GLN A 122 -22.49 -26.98 10.42
CA GLN A 122 -23.49 -27.90 9.85
C GLN A 122 -23.92 -29.01 10.84
N GLY A 123 -23.08 -29.34 11.84
CA GLY A 123 -23.39 -30.36 12.86
C GLY A 123 -24.33 -29.90 13.99
N GLY A 124 -24.78 -28.64 13.99
CA GLY A 124 -25.63 -28.07 15.04
C GLY A 124 -27.14 -28.12 14.77
N THR A 125 -27.60 -28.54 13.59
CA THR A 125 -29.00 -28.41 13.17
C THR A 125 -29.80 -29.72 13.13
N GLU A 126 -29.23 -30.84 13.63
CA GLU A 126 -29.94 -32.14 13.68
C GLU A 126 -30.42 -32.55 15.08
N ALA A 127 -30.41 -31.65 16.08
CA ALA A 127 -30.81 -31.99 17.45
C ALA A 127 -32.23 -31.53 17.88
N PHE A 128 -33.03 -30.94 16.97
CA PHE A 128 -34.33 -30.37 17.36
C PHE A 128 -35.46 -30.66 16.37
N MET A 129 -35.57 -31.89 15.86
CA MET A 129 -36.86 -32.35 15.29
C MET A 129 -36.93 -33.87 15.17
N THR A 130 -37.45 -34.54 16.21
CA THR A 130 -38.22 -35.79 16.08
C THR A 130 -39.24 -35.86 17.22
N PRO A 131 -40.41 -36.48 16.98
CA PRO A 131 -41.75 -35.95 17.29
C PRO A 131 -42.23 -36.10 18.74
#